data_AF-A0A2W5YLA4-F1
#
_entry.id   AF-A0A2W5YLA4-F1
#
_cell.length_a   1.000
_cell.length_b   1.000
_cell.length_c   1.000
_cell.angle_alpha   90.00
_cell.angle_beta   90.00
_cell.angle_gamma   90.00
#
_symmetry.space_group_name_H-M   'P 1'
#
loop_
_entity.id
_entity.type
_entity.pdbx_description
1 polymer ?
#
loop_
_entity_poly.entity_id
_entity_poly.type
_entity_poly.pdbx_seq_one_letter_code
_entity_poly.pdbx_strand_id
1 'polypeptide(L)'
;MDIKGAIEWVANHLGSTGATIFPFLLVGLVGLYLLGLIVGYLRVSQVGLRPEGEAVAEPSPLPRAAGGAIAAPSGVPYCPTDGLRFGATARYCPVCEADLLVSCANCGAEVGAADERCYRCGTRQTVAEAPAE
;
A
#
# COMPACT_ATOMS: atom_id res chain seq x y z
N MET A 1 -19.27 20.73 55.72
CA MET A 1 -18.93 21.12 54.34
C MET A 1 -20.22 20.97 53.54
N ASP A 2 -20.80 22.07 53.09
CA ASP A 2 -22.13 22.09 52.45
C ASP A 2 -22.05 21.63 50.98
N ILE A 3 -23.06 20.88 50.53
CA ILE A 3 -23.11 20.32 49.17
C ILE A 3 -23.09 21.43 48.10
N LYS A 4 -23.74 22.57 48.37
CA LYS A 4 -23.71 23.74 47.48
C LYS A 4 -22.30 24.30 47.29
N GLY A 5 -21.52 24.40 48.38
CA GLY A 5 -20.14 24.89 48.32
C GLY A 5 -19.21 23.95 47.55
N ALA A 6 -19.44 22.64 47.61
CA ALA A 6 -18.70 21.68 46.80
C ALA A 6 -19.01 21.82 45.30
N ILE A 7 -20.27 22.02 44.93
CA ILE A 7 -20.69 22.17 43.53
C ILE A 7 -20.14 23.47 42.92
N GLU A 8 -20.24 24.59 43.64
CA GLU A 8 -19.72 25.88 43.18
C GLU A 8 -18.19 25.87 43.06
N TRP A 9 -17.49 25.19 43.98
CA TRP A 9 -16.05 25.01 43.90
C TRP A 9 -15.66 24.17 42.67
N VAL A 10 -16.31 23.01 42.46
CA VAL A 10 -16.09 22.15 41.28
C VAL A 10 -16.37 22.91 39.99
N ALA A 11 -17.48 23.64 39.89
CA ALA A 11 -17.84 24.39 38.68
C ALA A 11 -16.81 25.48 38.33
N ASN A 12 -16.35 26.23 39.34
CA ASN A 12 -15.37 27.30 39.12
C ASN A 12 -13.96 26.77 38.85
N HIS A 13 -13.54 25.67 39.49
CA HIS A 13 -12.21 25.09 39.29
C HIS A 13 -12.11 24.25 38.00
N LEU A 14 -13.14 23.49 37.63
CA LEU A 14 -13.16 22.77 36.34
C LEU A 14 -13.32 23.73 35.17
N GLY A 15 -14.06 24.83 35.32
CA GLY A 15 -14.23 25.83 34.26
C GLY A 15 -12.91 26.48 33.87
N SER A 16 -12.14 26.98 34.83
CA SER A 16 -10.85 27.66 34.57
C SER A 16 -9.75 26.70 34.14
N THR A 17 -9.65 25.55 34.82
CA THR A 17 -8.65 24.52 34.49
C THR A 17 -8.95 23.88 33.14
N GLY A 18 -10.24 23.59 32.87
CA GLY A 18 -10.70 23.08 31.59
C GLY A 18 -10.42 24.06 30.45
N ALA A 19 -10.75 25.35 30.61
CA ALA A 19 -10.47 26.36 29.58
C ALA A 19 -8.98 26.49 29.26
N THR A 20 -8.10 26.22 30.23
CA THR A 20 -6.65 26.31 30.03
C THR A 20 -6.08 25.02 29.41
N ILE A 21 -6.49 23.84 29.89
CA ILE A 21 -5.92 22.54 29.47
C ILE A 21 -6.52 22.06 28.14
N PHE A 22 -7.81 22.31 27.91
CA PHE A 22 -8.54 21.87 26.72
C PHE A 22 -7.87 22.25 25.39
N PRO A 23 -7.42 23.51 25.15
CA PRO A 23 -6.77 23.85 23.89
C PRO A 23 -5.47 23.06 23.68
N PHE A 24 -4.69 22.80 24.73
CA PHE A 24 -3.47 21.99 24.61
C PHE A 24 -3.78 20.52 24.31
N LEU A 25 -4.82 19.94 24.94
CA LEU A 25 -5.27 18.59 24.61
C LEU A 25 -5.73 18.50 23.16
N LEU A 26 -6.47 19.49 22.67
CA LEU A 26 -6.94 19.53 21.29
C LEU A 26 -5.76 19.63 20.32
N VAL A 27 -4.80 20.51 20.58
CA VAL A 27 -3.56 20.62 19.79
C VAL A 27 -2.77 19.31 19.81
N GLY A 28 -2.66 18.66 20.96
CA GLY A 28 -2.00 17.36 21.08
C GLY A 28 -2.69 16.26 20.26
N LEU A 29 -4.03 16.21 20.32
CA LEU A 29 -4.83 15.25 19.55
C LEU A 29 -4.69 15.48 18.04
N VAL A 30 -4.78 16.75 17.59
CA VAL A 30 -4.59 17.11 16.18
C VAL A 30 -3.16 16.77 15.74
N GLY A 31 -2.16 17.06 16.58
CA GLY A 31 -0.77 16.70 16.31
C GLY A 31 -0.56 15.20 16.12
N LEU A 32 -1.12 14.37 17.01
CA LEU A 32 -1.09 12.91 16.89
C LEU A 32 -1.79 12.42 15.63
N TYR A 33 -2.95 13.01 15.30
CA TYR A 33 -3.67 12.69 14.08
C TYR A 33 -2.85 12.99 12.82
N LEU A 34 -2.27 14.20 12.72
CA LEU A 34 -1.42 14.60 11.60
C LEU A 34 -0.16 13.72 11.50
N LEU A 35 0.47 13.38 12.62
CA LEU A 35 1.62 12.48 12.64
C LEU A 35 1.24 11.08 12.12
N GLY A 36 0.07 10.58 12.50
CA GLY A 36 -0.49 9.33 11.97
C GLY A 36 -0.69 9.39 10.45
N LEU A 37 -1.26 10.49 9.94
CA LEU A 37 -1.41 10.70 8.50
C LEU A 37 -0.07 10.74 7.76
N ILE A 38 0.93 11.43 8.32
CA ILE A 38 2.26 11.51 7.73
C ILE A 38 2.91 10.12 7.69
N VAL A 39 2.84 9.35 8.77
CA VAL A 39 3.38 7.97 8.80
C VAL A 39 2.65 7.07 7.81
N GLY A 40 1.32 7.15 7.74
CA GLY A 40 0.52 6.41 6.77
C GLY A 40 0.87 6.77 5.33
N TYR A 41 1.00 8.08 5.06
CA TYR A 41 1.42 8.60 3.76
C TYR A 41 2.83 8.08 3.40
N LEU A 42 3.81 8.24 4.28
CA LEU A 42 5.18 7.76 4.03
C LEU A 42 5.22 6.25 3.80
N ARG A 43 4.43 5.46 4.53
CA ARG A 43 4.32 4.00 4.32
C ARG A 43 3.82 3.66 2.92
N VAL A 44 2.85 4.42 2.42
CA VAL A 44 2.32 4.25 1.06
C VAL A 44 3.30 4.80 0.02
N SER A 45 3.98 5.91 0.27
CA SER A 45 4.94 6.53 -0.65
C SER A 45 6.31 5.85 -0.69
N GLN A 46 6.64 5.01 0.29
CA GLN A 46 7.86 4.18 0.28
C GLN A 46 7.77 2.99 -0.69
N VAL A 47 6.68 2.88 -1.45
CA VAL A 47 6.53 2.07 -2.64
C VAL A 47 7.62 2.46 -3.67
N GLY A 48 8.70 1.67 -3.74
CA GLY A 48 9.82 1.86 -4.66
C GLY A 48 11.16 2.25 -4.04
N LEU A 49 11.20 2.71 -2.78
CA LEU A 49 12.45 2.96 -2.05
C LEU A 49 12.92 1.67 -1.38
N ARG A 50 13.55 0.77 -2.16
CA ARG A 50 14.18 -0.45 -1.60
C ARG A 50 15.57 -0.13 -1.06
N PRO A 51 16.00 -0.77 0.04
CA PRO A 51 17.36 -0.63 0.54
C PRO A 51 18.35 -1.07 -0.55
N GLU A 52 19.39 -0.27 -0.76
CA GLU A 52 20.48 -0.53 -1.70
C GLU A 52 21.07 -1.93 -1.42
N GLY A 53 20.85 -2.87 -2.35
CA GLY A 53 21.42 -4.23 -2.25
C GLY A 53 20.54 -5.36 -2.75
N GLU A 54 19.23 -5.16 -2.91
CA GLU A 54 18.37 -6.18 -3.52
C GLU A 54 18.34 -5.99 -5.04
N ALA A 55 19.15 -6.78 -5.75
CA ALA A 55 19.17 -6.81 -7.21
C ALA A 55 17.83 -7.36 -7.73
N VAL A 56 16.87 -6.47 -7.97
CA VAL A 56 15.64 -6.79 -8.69
C VAL A 56 15.96 -6.69 -10.17
N ALA A 57 15.60 -7.73 -10.94
CA ALA A 57 15.66 -7.68 -12.40
C ALA A 57 14.99 -6.39 -12.91
N GLU A 58 15.71 -5.59 -13.68
CA GLU A 58 15.20 -4.33 -14.21
C GLU A 58 13.90 -4.56 -14.99
N PRO A 59 12.93 -3.63 -14.88
CA PRO A 59 11.72 -3.73 -15.67
C PRO A 59 12.07 -3.73 -17.15
N SER A 60 11.73 -4.82 -17.82
CA SER A 60 12.09 -5.02 -19.22
C SER A 60 10.82 -5.03 -20.08
N PRO A 61 10.85 -4.48 -21.30
CA PRO A 61 9.69 -4.51 -22.19
C PRO A 61 9.34 -5.95 -22.55
N LEU A 62 8.05 -6.25 -22.62
CA LEU A 62 7.51 -7.50 -23.14
C LEU A 62 7.19 -7.37 -24.63
N PRO A 63 7.38 -8.46 -25.40
CA PRO A 63 6.94 -8.49 -26.79
C PRO A 63 5.41 -8.37 -26.87
N ARG A 64 4.95 -7.60 -27.86
CA ARG A 64 3.53 -7.44 -28.17
C ARG A 64 3.17 -8.39 -29.32
N ALA A 65 2.11 -9.17 -29.13
CA ALA A 65 1.55 -10.02 -30.19
C ALA A 65 0.99 -9.14 -31.33
N ALA A 66 0.83 -9.73 -32.52
CA ALA A 66 0.39 -9.03 -33.73
C ALA A 66 -0.98 -8.30 -33.59
N GLY A 67 -1.80 -8.68 -32.59
CA GLY A 67 -3.06 -8.01 -32.25
C GLY A 67 -2.96 -6.93 -31.17
N GLY A 68 -1.75 -6.52 -30.75
CA GLY A 68 -1.54 -5.51 -29.70
C GLY A 68 -1.65 -6.03 -28.26
N ALA A 69 -2.01 -7.30 -28.07
CA ALA A 69 -1.99 -7.97 -26.77
C ALA A 69 -0.54 -8.21 -26.30
N ILE A 70 -0.27 -8.05 -25.00
CA ILE A 70 1.04 -8.32 -24.42
C ILE A 70 1.23 -9.84 -24.36
N ALA A 71 2.31 -10.35 -24.96
CA ALA A 71 2.67 -11.77 -24.88
C ALA A 71 3.42 -12.01 -23.56
N ALA A 72 2.69 -12.00 -22.45
CA ALA A 72 3.27 -12.22 -21.13
C ALA A 72 3.50 -13.71 -20.86
N PRO A 73 4.71 -14.12 -20.42
CA PRO A 73 4.94 -15.48 -19.97
C PRO A 73 4.16 -15.80 -18.69
N SER A 74 3.73 -17.05 -18.55
CA SER A 74 2.99 -17.53 -17.37
C SER A 74 3.81 -17.36 -16.09
N GLY A 75 3.19 -16.86 -15.03
CA GLY A 75 3.83 -16.69 -13.72
C GLY A 75 4.71 -15.45 -13.58
N VAL A 76 4.86 -14.62 -14.61
CA VAL A 76 5.63 -13.37 -14.55
C VAL A 76 4.70 -12.16 -14.43
N PRO A 77 4.88 -11.29 -13.41
CA PRO A 77 4.11 -10.05 -13.27
C PRO A 77 4.40 -9.09 -14.42
N TYR A 78 3.36 -8.47 -14.95
CA TYR A 78 3.50 -7.47 -16.01
C TYR A 78 2.48 -6.34 -15.88
N CYS A 79 2.83 -5.16 -16.40
CA CYS A 79 1.92 -4.03 -16.48
C CYS A 79 1.13 -4.09 -17.81
N PRO A 80 -0.21 -4.15 -17.78
CA PRO A 80 -1.03 -4.18 -19.00
C PRO A 80 -0.97 -2.87 -19.80
N THR A 81 -0.66 -1.76 -19.14
CA THR A 81 -0.62 -0.41 -19.74
C THR A 81 0.71 -0.18 -20.45
N ASP A 82 1.81 -0.25 -19.69
CA ASP A 82 3.16 0.08 -20.18
C ASP A 82 3.84 -1.09 -20.90
N GLY A 83 3.36 -2.33 -20.71
CA GLY A 83 3.95 -3.53 -21.33
C GLY A 83 5.30 -3.93 -20.73
N LEU A 84 5.55 -3.58 -19.46
CA LEU A 84 6.77 -3.91 -18.74
C LEU A 84 6.59 -5.20 -17.92
N ARG A 85 7.59 -6.09 -17.92
CA ARG A 85 7.70 -7.22 -16.98
C ARG A 85 8.41 -6.79 -15.71
N PHE A 86 8.04 -7.37 -14.58
CA PHE A 86 8.64 -7.10 -13.27
C PHE A 86 9.05 -8.40 -12.58
N GLY A 87 9.92 -8.29 -11.56
CA GLY A 87 10.31 -9.41 -10.71
C GLY A 87 9.16 -9.94 -9.84
N ALA A 88 9.34 -11.13 -9.27
CA ALA A 88 8.28 -11.89 -8.61
C ALA A 88 7.63 -11.22 -7.38
N THR A 89 8.31 -10.25 -6.80
CA THR A 89 7.82 -9.52 -5.60
C THR A 89 7.07 -8.24 -5.93
N ALA A 90 7.06 -7.81 -7.20
CA ALA A 90 6.40 -6.58 -7.61
C ALA A 90 4.88 -6.76 -7.65
N ARG A 91 4.15 -5.78 -7.13
CA ARG A 91 2.67 -5.77 -7.10
C ARG A 91 2.06 -4.64 -7.93
N TYR A 92 2.79 -3.55 -8.10
CA TYR A 92 2.35 -2.33 -8.76
C TYR A 92 3.39 -1.86 -9.78
N CYS A 93 2.96 -1.15 -10.82
CA CYS A 93 3.85 -0.48 -11.75
C CYS A 93 4.32 0.86 -11.16
N PRO A 94 5.63 1.15 -11.07
CA PRO A 94 6.12 2.45 -10.59
C PRO A 94 5.97 3.58 -11.63
N VAL A 95 5.56 3.28 -12.87
CA VAL A 95 5.41 4.27 -13.95
C VAL A 95 3.98 4.80 -14.05
N CYS A 96 3.00 3.89 -14.13
CA CYS A 96 1.58 4.24 -14.27
C CYS A 96 0.75 3.98 -13.02
N GLU A 97 1.36 3.49 -11.94
CA GLU A 97 0.71 3.17 -10.65
C GLU A 97 -0.41 2.09 -10.74
N ALA A 98 -0.57 1.43 -11.88
CA ALA A 98 -1.53 0.36 -12.05
C ALA A 98 -1.08 -0.94 -11.36
N ASP A 99 -2.06 -1.74 -10.93
CA ASP A 99 -1.83 -3.10 -10.42
C ASP A 99 -1.22 -3.98 -11.52
N LEU A 100 -0.20 -4.76 -11.16
CA LEU A 100 0.40 -5.72 -12.07
C LEU A 100 -0.50 -6.95 -12.22
N LEU A 101 -0.52 -7.51 -13.42
CA LEU A 101 -1.21 -8.76 -13.72
C LEU A 101 -0.21 -9.90 -13.86
N VAL A 102 -0.66 -11.11 -13.57
CA VAL A 102 0.10 -12.34 -13.82
C VAL A 102 -0.82 -13.38 -14.45
N SER A 103 -0.32 -14.11 -15.44
CA SER A 103 -1.04 -15.24 -16.03
C SER A 103 -0.84 -16.48 -15.15
N CYS A 104 -1.94 -17.08 -14.70
CA CYS A 104 -1.93 -18.24 -13.82
C CYS A 104 -1.16 -19.42 -14.45
N ALA A 105 -0.19 -19.96 -13.72
CA ALA A 105 0.63 -21.08 -14.19
C ALA A 105 -0.17 -22.38 -14.46
N ASN A 106 -1.35 -22.53 -13.88
CA ASN A 106 -2.19 -23.73 -14.05
C ASN A 106 -3.29 -23.55 -15.11
N CYS A 107 -4.04 -22.44 -15.08
CA CYS A 107 -5.21 -22.26 -15.96
C CYS A 107 -5.09 -21.11 -16.97
N GLY A 108 -3.98 -20.37 -16.97
CA GLY A 108 -3.74 -19.25 -17.88
C GLY A 108 -4.64 -18.03 -17.68
N ALA A 109 -5.51 -18.02 -16.65
CA ALA A 109 -6.31 -16.86 -16.30
C ALA A 109 -5.42 -15.71 -15.82
N GLU A 110 -5.71 -14.49 -16.25
CA GLU A 110 -5.08 -13.28 -15.73
C GLU A 110 -5.60 -13.01 -14.32
N VAL A 111 -4.68 -12.83 -13.38
CA VAL A 111 -5.00 -12.52 -11.98
C VAL A 111 -4.12 -11.37 -11.51
N GLY A 112 -4.49 -10.70 -10.42
CA GLY A 112 -3.64 -9.66 -9.85
C GLY A 112 -2.36 -10.27 -9.29
N ALA A 113 -1.22 -9.61 -9.50
CA ALA A 113 0.05 -10.02 -8.90
C ALA A 113 0.04 -9.95 -7.35
N ALA A 114 -0.90 -9.19 -6.79
CA ALA A 114 -1.15 -9.15 -5.34
C ALA A 114 -1.95 -10.36 -4.82
N ASP A 115 -2.60 -11.13 -5.70
CA ASP A 115 -3.46 -12.25 -5.30
C ASP A 115 -2.62 -13.51 -5.03
N GLU A 116 -2.75 -14.08 -3.83
CA GLU A 116 -2.04 -15.32 -3.49
C GLU A 116 -2.57 -16.56 -4.25
N ARG A 117 -3.82 -16.49 -4.74
CA ARG A 117 -4.54 -17.62 -5.34
C ARG A 117 -5.31 -17.18 -6.57
N CYS A 118 -5.35 -18.04 -7.57
CA CYS A 118 -6.21 -17.82 -8.72
C CYS A 118 -7.69 -17.90 -8.31
N TYR A 119 -8.47 -16.85 -8.59
CA TYR A 119 -9.92 -16.85 -8.38
C TYR A 119 -10.65 -17.90 -9.22
N ARG A 120 -10.05 -18.37 -10.33
CA ARG A 120 -10.68 -19.31 -11.26
C ARG A 120 -10.42 -20.78 -10.94
N CYS A 121 -9.21 -21.14 -10.53
CA CYS A 121 -8.82 -22.54 -10.28
C CYS A 121 -8.30 -22.83 -8.87
N GLY A 122 -8.22 -21.83 -7.99
CA GLY A 122 -7.78 -21.98 -6.59
C GLY A 122 -6.29 -22.28 -6.40
N THR A 123 -5.54 -22.45 -7.48
CA THR A 123 -4.09 -22.70 -7.46
C THR A 123 -3.38 -21.54 -6.81
N ARG A 124 -2.47 -21.84 -5.88
CA ARG A 124 -1.60 -20.84 -5.27
C ARG A 124 -0.61 -20.36 -6.32
N GLN A 125 -0.55 -19.05 -6.54
CA GLN A 125 0.38 -18.49 -7.52
C GLN A 125 1.76 -18.44 -6.87
N THR A 126 2.68 -19.27 -7.34
CA THR A 126 4.10 -19.06 -7.11
C THR A 126 4.57 -18.14 -8.21
N VAL A 127 4.67 -16.84 -7.92
CA VAL A 127 5.19 -15.87 -8.89
C VAL A 127 6.61 -16.30 -9.22
N ALA A 128 6.88 -16.58 -10.49
CA ALA A 128 8.18 -17.05 -10.94
C ALA A 128 9.11 -15.85 -11.06
N GLU A 129 10.32 -15.97 -10.52
CA GLU A 129 11.38 -15.00 -10.77
C GLU A 129 11.63 -14.98 -12.29
N ALA A 130 11.50 -13.81 -12.91
CA ALA A 130 11.82 -13.67 -14.32
C ALA A 130 13.29 -14.08 -14.52
N PRO A 131 13.60 -15.00 -15.46
CA PRO A 131 14.99 -15.37 -15.71
C PRO A 131 15.77 -14.11 -16.12
N ALA A 132 16.88 -13.86 -15.43
CA ALA A 132 17.88 -12.89 -15.86
C ALA A 132 18.57 -13.50 -17.10
N GLU A 133 18.31 -12.91 -18.26
CA GLU A 133 19.11 -13.13 -19.48
C GLU A 133 20.25 -12.11 -19.55
#